data_AF-A0A954XDK0-F1
#
_entry.id   AF-A0A954XDK0-F1
#
_cell.length_a   1.000
_cell.length_b   1.000
_cell.length_c   1.000
_cell.angle_alpha   90.00
_cell.angle_beta   90.00
_cell.angle_gamma   90.00
#
_symmetry.space_group_name_H-M   'P 1'
#
loop_
_entity.id
_entity.type
_entity.pdbx_description
1 polymer ?
#
loop_
_entity_poly.entity_id
_entity_poly.type
_entity_poly.pdbx_seq_one_letter_code
_entity_poly.pdbx_strand_id
1 'polypeptide(L)'
;TVPAYFDDARRKATEDAARIAGFDSIEIINEPTAAAIAYCLEGQLSRDGSVASPDFPDGKLTALVYDLGGGTFDVTAIRLESKRIDTLATDGAVKLGGKDWDDRIVQYVVRQFAERYGVKIPEDRQQAIANHAESTKKLLTDLPSAPVECFYQDHALRLTLTRAEFEEMTRDLIVQTDVITNSVVSKSVFQGQQLGWKDFDRVLLVGGSTRMPMVKKTLQQISGKEPDDSPDPDQVVARGAAIFAAIKAARGIESDLTVEDSLQQELQDIDVIDVNAHSLGIAVKHPKTKEPMTAVLIPKNRQLPFAMSKVFHLTEQGATAVRVQVLEGEAPDPFSNILLGEVRVTGLPPNLPKRAPVQVRLAYNPNGRVSVMALDMTGGRFAHAEIERKSGLTDADIEREAEFVRSLKIQ
;
A
#
# COMPACT_ATOMS: atom_id res chain seq x y z
N THR A 1 8.75 4.31 3.15
CA THR A 1 7.27 4.26 3.07
C THR A 1 6.88 3.19 2.07
N VAL A 2 5.64 2.69 2.13
CA VAL A 2 5.08 1.76 1.13
C VAL A 2 3.61 2.10 0.86
N PRO A 3 3.09 1.86 -0.35
CA PRO A 3 1.66 1.91 -0.62
C PRO A 3 0.88 1.04 0.38
N ALA A 4 -0.25 1.53 0.88
CA ALA A 4 -1.03 0.83 1.91
C ALA A 4 -1.49 -0.55 1.42
N TYR A 5 -1.84 -0.64 0.13
CA TYR A 5 -2.33 -1.87 -0.49
C TYR A 5 -1.23 -2.89 -0.88
N PHE A 6 0.04 -2.67 -0.51
CA PHE A 6 1.11 -3.65 -0.72
C PHE A 6 0.91 -4.94 0.09
N ASP A 7 1.20 -6.08 -0.56
CA ASP A 7 1.24 -7.42 0.02
C ASP A 7 2.55 -7.71 0.77
N ASP A 8 2.63 -8.85 1.46
CA ASP A 8 3.80 -9.26 2.25
C ASP A 8 5.10 -9.27 1.42
N ALA A 9 5.02 -9.72 0.16
CA ALA A 9 6.16 -9.84 -0.73
C ALA A 9 6.72 -8.47 -1.14
N ARG A 10 5.87 -7.52 -1.52
CA ARG A 10 6.34 -6.16 -1.87
C ARG A 10 6.88 -5.42 -0.65
N ARG A 11 6.25 -5.57 0.52
CA ARG A 11 6.76 -5.01 1.79
C ARG A 11 8.16 -5.53 2.11
N LYS A 12 8.39 -6.84 1.96
CA LYS A 12 9.74 -7.44 2.11
C LYS A 12 10.72 -6.89 1.08
N ALA A 13 10.33 -6.79 -0.19
CA ALA A 13 11.21 -6.27 -1.22
C ALA A 13 11.65 -4.83 -0.93
N THR A 14 10.77 -3.98 -0.39
CA THR A 14 11.12 -2.63 0.06
C THR A 14 12.07 -2.65 1.26
N GLU A 15 11.84 -3.53 2.24
CA GLU A 15 12.75 -3.73 3.38
C GLU A 15 14.15 -4.16 2.90
N ASP A 16 14.21 -5.10 1.96
CA ASP A 16 15.47 -5.59 1.38
C ASP A 16 16.19 -4.51 0.60
N ALA A 17 15.47 -3.68 -0.15
CA ALA A 17 16.06 -2.55 -0.85
C ALA A 17 16.71 -1.55 0.13
N ALA A 18 16.10 -1.32 1.30
CA ALA A 18 16.69 -0.47 2.33
C ALA A 18 17.96 -1.11 2.94
N ARG A 19 17.96 -2.42 3.18
CA ARG A 19 19.17 -3.13 3.64
C ARG A 19 20.31 -3.08 2.62
N ILE A 20 19.99 -3.28 1.34
CA ILE A 20 20.95 -3.16 0.22
C ILE A 20 21.55 -1.74 0.17
N ALA A 21 20.74 -0.73 0.45
CA ALA A 21 21.19 0.66 0.54
C ALA A 21 22.00 0.98 1.80
N GLY A 22 22.14 0.04 2.75
CA GLY A 22 22.94 0.20 3.96
C GLY A 22 22.17 0.75 5.18
N PHE A 23 20.84 0.65 5.20
CA PHE A 23 20.05 0.97 6.39
C PHE A 23 19.91 -0.27 7.30
N ASP A 24 20.40 -0.16 8.54
CA ASP A 24 20.40 -1.27 9.50
C ASP A 24 19.11 -1.36 10.34
N SER A 25 18.51 -0.21 10.68
CA SER A 25 17.23 -0.13 11.40
C SER A 25 16.12 0.39 10.47
N ILE A 26 15.12 -0.43 10.20
CA ILE A 26 14.07 -0.15 9.22
C ILE A 26 12.69 -0.37 9.84
N GLU A 27 11.88 0.68 9.83
CA GLU A 27 10.46 0.62 10.14
C GLU A 27 9.66 0.96 8.87
N ILE A 28 8.65 0.13 8.58
CA ILE A 28 7.77 0.35 7.43
C ILE A 28 6.54 1.10 7.92
N ILE A 29 6.22 2.18 7.21
CA ILE A 29 4.97 2.93 7.37
C ILE A 29 4.23 3.03 6.03
N ASN A 30 2.91 2.90 6.09
CA ASN A 30 2.03 3.10 4.95
C ASN A 30 2.00 4.58 4.54
N GLU A 31 2.06 4.86 3.24
CA GLU A 31 2.02 6.21 2.67
C GLU A 31 0.85 7.07 3.17
N PRO A 32 -0.42 6.61 3.13
CA PRO A 32 -1.53 7.41 3.63
C PRO A 32 -1.48 7.65 5.14
N THR A 33 -0.93 6.71 5.91
CA THR A 33 -0.71 6.88 7.36
C THR A 33 0.36 7.93 7.61
N ALA A 34 1.46 7.90 6.87
CA ALA A 34 2.49 8.94 6.94
C ALA A 34 1.91 10.31 6.57
N ALA A 35 1.13 10.40 5.49
CA ALA A 35 0.49 11.66 5.10
C ALA A 35 -0.44 12.20 6.20
N ALA A 36 -1.19 11.33 6.87
CA ALA A 36 -2.07 11.70 7.97
C ALA A 36 -1.30 12.14 9.23
N ILE A 37 -0.15 11.52 9.53
CA ILE A 37 0.77 11.96 10.60
C ILE A 37 1.24 13.39 10.32
N ALA A 38 1.71 13.67 9.10
CA ALA A 38 2.13 15.02 8.72
C ALA A 38 0.97 16.01 8.86
N TYR A 39 -0.19 15.70 8.29
CA TYR A 39 -1.36 16.57 8.40
C TYR A 39 -1.73 16.89 9.84
N CYS A 40 -1.74 15.88 10.72
CA CYS A 40 -2.17 16.01 12.11
C CYS A 40 -1.17 16.78 12.98
N LEU A 41 0.13 16.50 12.83
CA LEU A 41 1.14 16.86 13.83
C LEU A 41 2.09 17.95 13.38
N GLU A 42 2.28 18.14 12.08
CA GLU A 42 3.37 18.96 11.59
C GLU A 42 3.25 20.42 12.00
N GLY A 43 2.05 20.98 11.90
CA GLY A 43 1.80 22.34 12.38
C GLY A 43 1.93 22.48 13.89
N GLN A 44 1.71 21.41 14.66
CA GLN A 44 1.91 21.42 16.11
C GLN A 44 3.41 21.38 16.47
N LEU A 45 4.20 20.66 15.68
CA LEU A 45 5.65 20.52 15.88
C LEU A 45 6.45 21.70 15.29
N SER A 46 5.85 22.46 14.38
CA SER A 46 6.47 23.62 13.72
C SER A 46 6.54 24.81 14.69
N ARG A 47 7.73 25.06 15.26
CA ARG A 47 7.98 26.12 16.25
C ARG A 47 7.84 27.55 15.71
N ASP A 48 7.94 27.73 14.41
CA ASP A 48 7.84 29.03 13.74
C ASP A 48 6.43 29.33 13.22
N GLY A 49 5.48 28.41 13.38
CA GLY A 49 4.13 28.52 12.85
C GLY A 49 4.05 28.52 11.31
N SER A 50 5.10 28.06 10.63
CA SER A 50 5.15 27.97 9.16
C SER A 50 4.13 27.01 8.57
N VAL A 51 3.65 26.06 9.39
CA VAL A 51 2.60 25.10 9.04
C VAL A 51 1.46 25.25 10.04
N ALA A 52 0.23 25.44 9.56
CA ALA A 52 -0.93 25.52 10.42
C ALA A 52 -1.33 24.13 10.94
N SER A 53 -1.72 24.02 12.22
CA SER A 53 -2.39 22.82 12.70
C SER A 53 -3.81 22.74 12.12
N PRO A 54 -4.30 21.54 11.75
CA PRO A 54 -5.67 21.40 11.30
C PRO A 54 -6.64 21.63 12.48
N ASP A 55 -7.83 22.15 12.16
CA ASP A 55 -8.92 22.25 13.12
C ASP A 55 -9.46 20.84 13.45
N PHE A 56 -9.61 20.54 14.74
CA PHE A 56 -10.23 19.30 15.23
C PHE A 56 -11.60 19.59 15.85
N PRO A 57 -12.72 19.40 15.12
CA PRO A 57 -14.06 19.52 15.68
C PRO A 57 -14.22 18.56 16.87
N ASP A 58 -14.59 19.07 18.04
CA ASP A 58 -14.74 18.26 19.26
C ASP A 58 -13.52 17.39 19.61
N GLY A 59 -12.31 17.83 19.23
CA GLY A 59 -11.05 17.14 19.52
C GLY A 59 -10.74 15.94 18.61
N LYS A 60 -11.50 15.73 17.54
CA LYS A 60 -11.31 14.61 16.60
C LYS A 60 -11.61 15.00 15.16
N LEU A 61 -11.03 14.28 14.20
CA LEU A 61 -11.23 14.50 12.78
C LEU A 61 -11.20 13.17 12.02
N THR A 62 -12.17 12.94 11.15
CA THR A 62 -12.18 11.77 10.25
C THR A 62 -11.78 12.22 8.86
N ALA A 63 -10.64 11.76 8.37
CA ALA A 63 -10.14 12.08 7.05
C ALA A 63 -10.24 10.87 6.12
N LEU A 64 -10.48 11.14 4.83
CA LEU A 64 -10.18 10.21 3.77
C LEU A 64 -8.89 10.67 3.10
N VAL A 65 -7.83 9.87 3.15
CA VAL A 65 -6.61 10.10 2.38
C VAL A 65 -6.77 9.44 1.02
N TYR A 66 -6.73 10.24 -0.04
CA TYR A 66 -6.78 9.81 -1.43
C TYR A 66 -5.40 9.99 -2.05
N ASP A 67 -4.65 8.90 -2.17
CA ASP A 67 -3.29 8.90 -2.71
C ASP A 67 -3.29 8.35 -4.14
N LEU A 68 -3.14 9.24 -5.12
CA LEU A 68 -3.01 8.88 -6.54
C LEU A 68 -1.63 9.30 -7.03
N GLY A 69 -0.71 8.33 -7.02
CA GLY A 69 0.68 8.52 -7.40
C GLY A 69 0.94 8.31 -8.89
N GLY A 70 2.19 7.97 -9.22
CA GLY A 70 2.61 7.69 -10.60
C GLY A 70 2.25 6.28 -11.09
N GLY A 71 2.15 5.30 -10.20
CA GLY A 71 1.87 3.89 -10.57
C GLY A 71 0.93 3.14 -9.63
N THR A 72 0.62 3.70 -8.46
CA THR A 72 -0.27 3.11 -7.46
C THR A 72 -1.34 4.10 -7.03
N PHE A 73 -2.45 3.53 -6.57
CA PHE A 73 -3.57 4.25 -6.00
C PHE A 73 -3.96 3.61 -4.68
N ASP A 74 -4.01 4.41 -3.62
CA ASP A 74 -4.49 3.99 -2.30
C ASP A 74 -5.56 4.95 -1.78
N VAL A 75 -6.53 4.40 -1.08
CA VAL A 75 -7.53 5.18 -0.34
C VAL A 75 -7.61 4.64 1.08
N THR A 76 -7.51 5.54 2.05
CA THR A 76 -7.53 5.16 3.46
C THR A 76 -8.43 6.09 4.25
N ALA A 77 -9.36 5.50 5.00
CA ALA A 77 -10.15 6.22 6.00
C ALA A 77 -9.40 6.22 7.32
N ILE A 78 -9.14 7.40 7.87
CA ILE A 78 -8.31 7.59 9.07
C ILE A 78 -9.07 8.46 10.07
N ARG A 79 -9.03 8.07 11.34
CA ARG A 79 -9.48 8.86 12.47
C ARG A 79 -8.27 9.47 13.16
N LEU A 80 -8.32 10.79 13.31
CA LEU A 80 -7.27 11.60 13.91
C LEU A 80 -7.80 12.21 15.21
N GLU A 81 -7.07 12.01 16.29
CA GLU A 81 -7.26 12.61 17.60
C GLU A 81 -5.89 13.13 18.08
N SER A 82 -5.86 14.01 19.07
CA SER A 82 -4.64 14.75 19.45
C SER A 82 -3.39 13.89 19.69
N LYS A 83 -3.55 12.63 20.09
CA LYS A 83 -2.45 11.68 20.36
C LYS A 83 -2.66 10.31 19.73
N ARG A 84 -3.63 10.18 18.82
CA ARG A 84 -4.03 8.88 18.29
C ARG A 84 -4.47 8.96 16.84
N ILE A 85 -3.90 8.09 16.02
CA ILE A 85 -4.14 7.99 14.58
C ILE A 85 -4.57 6.55 14.32
N ASP A 86 -5.86 6.35 14.08
CA ASP A 86 -6.43 5.04 13.78
C ASP A 86 -6.80 4.96 12.30
N THR A 87 -6.14 4.08 11.56
CA THR A 87 -6.61 3.64 10.25
C THR A 87 -7.86 2.79 10.44
N LEU A 88 -8.98 3.17 9.81
CA LEU A 88 -10.26 2.48 9.92
C LEU A 88 -10.45 1.44 8.81
N ALA A 89 -10.06 1.80 7.59
CA ALA A 89 -10.12 0.94 6.41
C ALA A 89 -9.16 1.44 5.35
N THR A 90 -8.59 0.52 4.58
CA THR A 90 -7.76 0.83 3.41
C THR A 90 -8.11 -0.11 2.25
N ASP A 91 -7.97 0.39 1.04
CA ASP A 91 -8.12 -0.35 -0.21
C ASP A 91 -7.34 0.39 -1.31
N GLY A 92 -7.08 -0.27 -2.44
CA GLY A 92 -6.24 0.34 -3.46
C GLY A 92 -6.05 -0.51 -4.71
N ALA A 93 -5.15 -0.04 -5.56
CA ALA A 93 -4.74 -0.71 -6.78
C ALA A 93 -3.24 -0.51 -7.02
N VAL A 94 -2.50 -1.63 -7.03
CA VAL A 94 -1.03 -1.65 -7.22
C VAL A 94 -0.57 -1.29 -8.64
N LYS A 95 -1.51 -1.19 -9.59
CA LYS A 95 -1.29 -0.84 -11.01
C LYS A 95 -2.40 0.10 -11.46
N LEU A 96 -2.39 1.29 -10.90
CA LEU A 96 -3.30 2.38 -11.24
C LEU A 96 -2.65 3.69 -10.79
N GLY A 97 -2.15 4.50 -11.70
CA GLY A 97 -1.52 5.77 -11.37
C GLY A 97 -1.28 6.62 -12.62
N GLY A 98 -0.61 7.76 -12.45
CA GLY A 98 -0.38 8.73 -13.52
C GLY A 98 0.15 8.15 -14.83
N LYS A 99 0.92 7.05 -14.79
CA LYS A 99 1.38 6.33 -15.99
C LYS A 99 0.24 5.78 -16.83
N ASP A 100 -0.83 5.27 -16.23
CA ASP A 100 -1.98 4.73 -16.97
C ASP A 100 -2.68 5.84 -17.79
N TRP A 101 -2.70 7.07 -17.27
CA TRP A 101 -3.17 8.24 -18.01
C TRP A 101 -2.21 8.64 -19.15
N ASP A 102 -0.90 8.58 -18.90
CA ASP A 102 0.11 8.84 -19.93
C ASP A 102 -0.01 7.82 -21.08
N ASP A 103 -0.20 6.55 -20.74
CA ASP A 103 -0.38 5.47 -21.69
C ASP A 103 -1.64 5.70 -22.57
N ARG A 104 -2.72 6.30 -22.06
CA ARG A 104 -3.89 6.67 -22.90
C ARG A 104 -3.54 7.71 -23.96
N ILE A 105 -2.74 8.71 -23.60
CA ILE A 105 -2.26 9.72 -24.55
C ILE A 105 -1.33 9.05 -25.58
N VAL A 106 -0.43 8.15 -25.15
CA VAL A 106 0.43 7.38 -26.07
C VAL A 106 -0.41 6.58 -27.07
N GLN A 107 -1.40 5.81 -26.61
CA GLN A 107 -2.26 5.02 -27.50
C GLN A 107 -3.10 5.90 -28.43
N TYR A 108 -3.54 7.08 -27.97
CA TYR A 108 -4.20 8.05 -28.83
C TYR A 108 -3.28 8.53 -29.95
N VAL A 109 -2.05 8.96 -29.62
CA VAL A 109 -1.04 9.44 -30.58
C VAL A 109 -0.66 8.35 -31.58
N VAL A 110 -0.41 7.12 -31.12
CA VAL A 110 -0.04 5.98 -31.98
C VAL A 110 -1.15 5.66 -32.99
N ARG A 111 -2.43 5.69 -32.57
CA ARG A 111 -3.57 5.51 -33.48
C ARG A 111 -3.64 6.64 -34.51
N GLN A 112 -3.56 7.89 -34.09
CA GLN A 112 -3.60 9.05 -34.99
C GLN A 112 -2.44 9.05 -36.00
N PHE A 113 -1.25 8.60 -35.57
CA PHE A 113 -0.10 8.45 -36.45
C PHE A 113 -0.34 7.38 -37.51
N ALA A 114 -0.86 6.21 -37.10
CA ALA A 114 -1.18 5.13 -38.02
C ALA A 114 -2.30 5.50 -39.00
N GLU A 115 -3.34 6.20 -38.55
CA GLU A 115 -4.43 6.70 -39.39
C GLU A 115 -3.94 7.71 -40.43
N ARG A 116 -3.02 8.61 -40.06
CA ARG A 116 -2.54 9.69 -40.92
C ARG A 116 -1.49 9.24 -41.93
N TYR A 117 -0.59 8.34 -41.54
CA TYR A 117 0.58 7.96 -42.36
C TYR A 117 0.57 6.50 -42.81
N GLY A 118 -0.33 5.67 -42.31
CA GLY A 118 -0.34 4.23 -42.59
C GLY A 118 0.83 3.47 -41.95
N VAL A 119 1.57 4.11 -41.04
CA VAL A 119 2.77 3.56 -40.37
C VAL A 119 2.46 3.23 -38.92
N LYS A 120 2.72 2.00 -38.49
CA LYS A 120 2.60 1.58 -37.09
C LYS A 120 3.90 1.86 -36.34
N ILE A 121 3.81 2.49 -35.17
CA ILE A 121 4.95 2.72 -34.28
C ILE A 121 5.15 1.50 -33.37
N PRO A 122 6.29 0.78 -33.45
CA PRO A 122 6.60 -0.34 -32.57
C PRO A 122 6.65 0.06 -31.09
N GLU A 123 6.31 -0.86 -30.19
CA GLU A 123 6.24 -0.61 -28.75
C GLU A 123 7.59 -0.13 -28.15
N ASP A 124 8.71 -0.71 -28.60
CA ASP A 124 10.07 -0.31 -28.20
C ASP A 124 10.43 1.14 -28.60
N ARG A 125 9.64 1.76 -29.49
CA ARG A 125 9.82 3.13 -29.96
C ARG A 125 8.84 4.13 -29.36
N GLN A 126 7.89 3.67 -28.53
CA GLN A 126 6.88 4.54 -27.92
C GLN A 126 7.39 5.30 -26.69
N GLN A 127 8.57 4.97 -26.16
CA GLN A 127 9.12 5.64 -24.96
C GLN A 127 9.29 7.16 -25.14
N ALA A 128 9.69 7.62 -26.34
CA ALA A 128 9.79 9.05 -26.62
C ALA A 128 8.42 9.76 -26.58
N ILE A 129 7.36 9.04 -26.97
CA ILE A 129 5.98 9.51 -26.91
C ILE A 129 5.53 9.57 -25.45
N ALA A 130 5.91 8.60 -24.62
CA ALA A 130 5.54 8.54 -23.20
C ALA A 130 6.01 9.79 -22.43
N ASN A 131 7.25 10.25 -22.64
CA ASN A 131 7.76 11.46 -21.98
C ASN A 131 6.97 12.73 -22.39
N HIS A 132 6.60 12.82 -23.67
CA HIS A 132 5.81 13.94 -24.17
C HIS A 132 4.34 13.86 -23.73
N ALA A 133 3.79 12.65 -23.63
CA ALA A 133 2.46 12.37 -23.08
C ALA A 133 2.37 12.82 -21.61
N GLU A 134 3.36 12.49 -20.78
CA GLU A 134 3.40 12.95 -19.39
C GLU A 134 3.43 14.48 -19.30
N SER A 135 4.25 15.12 -20.15
CA SER A 135 4.31 16.59 -20.23
C SER A 135 2.97 17.19 -20.68
N THR A 136 2.31 16.57 -21.66
CA THR A 136 0.98 16.98 -22.15
C THR A 136 -0.07 16.86 -21.05
N LYS A 137 -0.11 15.73 -20.32
CA LYS A 137 -0.99 15.53 -19.16
C LYS A 137 -0.79 16.62 -18.11
N LYS A 138 0.46 16.92 -17.77
CA LYS A 138 0.79 18.00 -16.81
C LYS A 138 0.27 19.35 -17.31
N LEU A 139 0.52 19.70 -18.58
CA LEU A 139 -0.03 20.95 -19.16
C LEU A 139 -1.56 21.00 -19.14
N LEU A 140 -2.24 19.88 -19.40
CA LEU A 140 -3.71 19.81 -19.37
C LEU A 140 -4.31 19.99 -17.98
N THR A 141 -3.52 19.84 -16.92
CA THR A 141 -3.93 20.20 -15.56
C THR A 141 -4.25 21.70 -15.47
N ASP A 142 -3.43 22.53 -16.10
CA ASP A 142 -3.53 23.99 -16.01
C ASP A 142 -4.26 24.60 -17.21
N LEU A 143 -4.10 24.02 -18.39
CA LEU A 143 -4.59 24.55 -19.66
C LEU A 143 -5.77 23.74 -20.22
N PRO A 144 -6.71 24.38 -20.94
CA PRO A 144 -7.83 23.68 -21.57
C PRO A 144 -7.39 22.81 -22.78
N SER A 145 -6.19 23.02 -23.29
CA SER A 145 -5.60 22.24 -24.38
C SER A 145 -4.08 22.32 -24.34
N ALA A 146 -3.41 21.28 -24.82
CA ALA A 146 -1.95 21.20 -24.91
C ALA A 146 -1.53 20.54 -26.24
N PRO A 147 -0.35 20.90 -26.80
CA PRO A 147 0.19 20.20 -27.95
C PRO A 147 0.67 18.80 -27.57
N VAL A 148 0.52 17.85 -28.48
CA VAL A 148 1.18 16.54 -28.40
C VAL A 148 1.82 16.22 -29.74
N GLU A 149 3.12 15.98 -29.72
CA GLU A 149 3.95 15.73 -30.89
C GLU A 149 4.53 14.32 -30.89
N CYS A 150 4.70 13.76 -32.10
CA CYS A 150 5.35 12.49 -32.32
C CYS A 150 6.15 12.53 -33.63
N PHE A 151 7.42 12.11 -33.55
CA PHE A 151 8.32 12.01 -34.69
C PHE A 151 8.75 10.56 -34.85
N TYR A 152 8.49 9.97 -36.01
CA TYR A 152 8.90 8.60 -36.31
C TYR A 152 9.15 8.44 -37.81
N GLN A 153 10.31 7.86 -38.16
CA GLN A 153 10.81 7.83 -39.55
C GLN A 153 10.82 9.26 -40.15
N ASP A 154 10.28 9.43 -41.35
CA ASP A 154 10.23 10.71 -42.07
C ASP A 154 8.90 11.48 -41.81
N HIS A 155 8.15 11.10 -40.77
CA HIS A 155 6.84 11.68 -40.46
C HIS A 155 6.84 12.39 -39.10
N ALA A 156 6.20 13.57 -39.10
CA ALA A 156 5.99 14.39 -37.92
C ALA A 156 4.49 14.62 -37.71
N LEU A 157 3.96 14.06 -36.63
CA LEU A 157 2.59 14.28 -36.20
C LEU A 157 2.56 15.37 -35.13
N ARG A 158 1.74 16.40 -35.35
CA ARG A 158 1.42 17.43 -34.36
C ARG A 158 -0.08 17.46 -34.17
N LEU A 159 -0.52 17.26 -32.94
CA LEU A 159 -1.93 17.32 -32.54
C LEU A 159 -2.08 18.36 -31.43
N THR A 160 -3.31 18.86 -31.27
CA THR A 160 -3.73 19.58 -30.08
C THR A 160 -4.73 18.69 -29.36
N LEU A 161 -4.42 18.32 -28.13
CA LEU A 161 -5.31 17.56 -27.27
C LEU A 161 -6.03 18.53 -26.33
N THR A 162 -7.35 18.46 -26.25
CA THR A 162 -8.13 19.23 -25.28
C THR A 162 -8.27 18.47 -23.96
N ARG A 163 -8.47 19.20 -22.86
CA ARG A 163 -8.75 18.59 -21.54
C ARG A 163 -9.99 17.71 -21.60
N ALA A 164 -11.03 18.12 -22.33
CA ALA A 164 -12.26 17.34 -22.47
C ALA A 164 -12.01 15.98 -23.16
N GLU A 165 -11.21 15.94 -24.23
CA GLU A 165 -10.84 14.69 -24.89
C GLU A 165 -10.00 13.80 -23.97
N PHE A 166 -9.06 14.39 -23.22
CA PHE A 166 -8.23 13.67 -22.25
C PHE A 166 -9.07 13.06 -21.10
N GLU A 167 -9.98 13.84 -20.52
CA GLU A 167 -10.90 13.36 -19.48
C GLU A 167 -11.82 12.26 -20.02
N GLU A 168 -12.29 12.38 -21.27
CA GLU A 168 -13.13 11.35 -21.90
C GLU A 168 -12.37 10.03 -22.10
N MET A 169 -11.16 10.09 -22.68
CA MET A 169 -10.38 8.88 -22.98
C MET A 169 -9.81 8.18 -21.74
N THR A 170 -9.86 8.83 -20.58
CA THR A 170 -9.37 8.31 -19.29
C THR A 170 -10.46 8.12 -18.25
N ARG A 171 -11.73 8.30 -18.64
CA ARG A 171 -12.90 8.25 -17.74
C ARG A 171 -12.97 6.96 -16.93
N ASP A 172 -12.67 5.82 -17.55
CA ASP A 172 -12.72 4.51 -16.89
C ASP A 172 -11.70 4.38 -15.74
N LEU A 173 -10.54 5.04 -15.85
CA LEU A 173 -9.54 5.06 -14.78
C LEU A 173 -10.06 5.85 -13.56
N ILE A 174 -10.74 6.99 -13.77
CA ILE A 174 -11.40 7.74 -12.70
C ILE A 174 -12.57 6.96 -12.08
N VAL A 175 -13.36 6.26 -12.90
CA VAL A 175 -14.43 5.39 -12.38
C VAL A 175 -13.86 4.29 -11.51
N GLN A 176 -12.71 3.72 -11.86
CA GLN A 176 -12.04 2.73 -11.04
C GLN A 176 -11.61 3.29 -9.67
N THR A 177 -11.06 4.51 -9.63
CA THR A 177 -10.70 5.13 -8.35
C THR A 177 -11.93 5.45 -7.50
N ASP A 178 -13.03 5.89 -8.11
CA ASP A 178 -14.31 6.15 -7.44
C ASP A 178 -14.90 4.89 -6.78
N VAL A 179 -14.93 3.76 -7.50
CA VAL A 179 -15.43 2.47 -6.98
C VAL A 179 -14.63 2.02 -5.75
N ILE A 180 -13.30 2.12 -5.81
CA ILE A 180 -12.42 1.77 -4.69
C ILE A 180 -12.65 2.73 -3.51
N THR A 181 -12.79 4.03 -3.80
CA THR A 181 -13.02 5.06 -2.78
C THR A 181 -14.32 4.82 -2.02
N ASN A 182 -15.43 4.60 -2.72
CA ASN A 182 -16.72 4.29 -2.10
C ASN A 182 -16.69 2.96 -1.33
N SER A 183 -15.94 1.97 -1.81
CA SER A 183 -15.70 0.72 -1.08
C SER A 183 -15.05 0.99 0.29
N VAL A 184 -14.02 1.83 0.37
CA VAL A 184 -13.35 2.19 1.64
C VAL A 184 -14.31 2.91 2.58
N VAL A 185 -15.02 3.92 2.10
CA VAL A 185 -16.01 4.67 2.90
C VAL A 185 -17.06 3.71 3.47
N SER A 186 -17.62 2.83 2.64
CA SER A 186 -18.64 1.87 3.08
C SER A 186 -18.12 0.81 4.06
N LYS A 187 -16.85 0.43 3.99
CA LYS A 187 -16.23 -0.56 4.89
C LYS A 187 -15.67 0.05 6.18
N SER A 188 -15.63 1.37 6.26
CA SER A 188 -15.13 2.08 7.44
C SER A 188 -16.10 1.88 8.60
N VAL A 189 -15.61 1.28 9.68
CA VAL A 189 -16.38 1.05 10.90
C VAL A 189 -15.63 1.63 12.08
N PHE A 190 -16.30 2.43 12.89
CA PHE A 190 -15.76 2.96 14.13
C PHE A 190 -16.75 2.71 15.26
N GLN A 191 -16.27 2.13 16.36
CA GLN A 191 -17.09 1.79 17.54
C GLN A 191 -18.37 0.98 17.20
N GLY A 192 -18.28 0.11 16.20
CA GLY A 192 -19.40 -0.73 15.75
C GLY A 192 -20.40 -0.03 14.81
N GLN A 193 -20.20 1.25 14.51
CA GLN A 193 -21.00 2.01 13.55
C GLN A 193 -20.30 2.07 12.19
N GLN A 194 -21.04 1.73 11.14
CA GLN A 194 -20.62 1.93 9.75
C GLN A 194 -20.69 3.42 9.40
N LEU A 195 -19.62 3.94 8.81
CA LEU A 195 -19.52 5.34 8.40
C LEU A 195 -20.04 5.55 6.97
N GLY A 196 -20.45 6.77 6.66
CA GLY A 196 -20.69 7.25 5.30
C GLY A 196 -20.04 8.62 5.08
N TRP A 197 -20.13 9.15 3.86
CA TRP A 197 -19.50 10.44 3.49
C TRP A 197 -19.77 11.62 4.42
N LYS A 198 -20.95 11.64 5.06
CA LYS A 198 -21.33 12.66 6.04
C LYS A 198 -20.48 12.65 7.32
N ASP A 199 -19.89 11.50 7.66
CA ASP A 199 -19.09 11.28 8.87
C ASP A 199 -17.60 11.59 8.65
N PHE A 200 -17.21 11.84 7.40
CA PHE A 200 -15.87 12.32 7.04
C PHE A 200 -15.83 13.84 7.14
N ASP A 201 -14.78 14.40 7.75
CA ASP A 201 -14.61 15.84 7.91
C ASP A 201 -13.76 16.44 6.78
N ARG A 202 -12.83 15.66 6.23
CA ARG A 202 -11.86 16.08 5.20
C ARG A 202 -11.60 14.97 4.17
N VAL A 203 -11.23 15.39 2.96
CA VAL A 203 -10.69 14.52 1.91
C VAL A 203 -9.30 15.08 1.57
N LEU A 204 -8.25 14.40 2.00
CA LEU A 204 -6.85 14.84 1.82
C LEU A 204 -6.31 14.29 0.51
N LEU A 205 -5.69 15.14 -0.31
CA LEU A 205 -5.07 14.74 -1.58
C LEU A 205 -3.58 14.45 -1.40
N VAL A 206 -3.13 13.29 -1.88
CA VAL A 206 -1.72 12.87 -1.87
C VAL A 206 -1.33 12.35 -3.25
N GLY A 207 -0.10 12.61 -3.67
CA GLY A 207 0.42 12.17 -4.96
C GLY A 207 0.10 13.12 -6.12
N GLY A 208 1.07 13.35 -6.99
CA GLY A 208 1.01 14.37 -8.04
C GLY A 208 -0.13 14.20 -9.06
N SER A 209 -0.66 12.99 -9.24
CA SER A 209 -1.78 12.76 -10.17
C SER A 209 -3.11 13.30 -9.64
N THR A 210 -3.22 13.60 -8.34
CA THR A 210 -4.40 14.27 -7.75
C THR A 210 -4.56 15.72 -8.21
N ARG A 211 -3.51 16.33 -8.80
CA ARG A 211 -3.56 17.69 -9.35
C ARG A 211 -4.54 17.80 -10.54
N MET A 212 -4.85 16.69 -11.22
CA MET A 212 -5.76 16.68 -12.36
C MET A 212 -7.17 17.17 -11.96
N PRO A 213 -7.77 18.16 -12.66
CA PRO A 213 -9.07 18.74 -12.28
C PRO A 213 -10.22 17.73 -12.17
N MET A 214 -10.24 16.71 -13.02
CA MET A 214 -11.25 15.64 -12.96
C MET A 214 -11.22 14.85 -11.65
N VAL A 215 -10.07 14.71 -10.99
CA VAL A 215 -9.95 14.01 -9.71
C VAL A 215 -10.66 14.83 -8.62
N LYS A 216 -10.31 16.11 -8.49
CA LYS A 216 -10.95 17.03 -7.52
C LYS A 216 -12.46 17.11 -7.74
N LYS A 217 -12.89 17.29 -8.99
CA LYS A 217 -14.31 17.36 -9.37
C LYS A 217 -15.07 16.08 -8.99
N THR A 218 -14.50 14.92 -9.27
CA THR A 218 -15.12 13.62 -8.94
C THR A 218 -15.24 13.46 -7.42
N LEU A 219 -14.17 13.73 -6.68
CA LEU A 219 -14.17 13.67 -5.21
C LEU A 219 -15.19 14.62 -4.59
N GLN A 220 -15.29 15.84 -5.10
CA GLN A 220 -16.31 16.79 -4.65
C GLN A 220 -17.73 16.29 -4.91
N GLN A 221 -17.97 15.69 -6.08
CA GLN A 221 -19.29 15.14 -6.44
C GLN A 221 -19.72 13.98 -5.54
N ILE A 222 -18.81 13.05 -5.22
CA ILE A 222 -19.15 11.86 -4.43
C ILE A 222 -19.17 12.14 -2.92
N SER A 223 -18.30 13.04 -2.45
CA SER A 223 -18.17 13.35 -1.01
C SER A 223 -19.04 14.51 -0.55
N GLY A 224 -19.42 15.41 -1.46
CA GLY A 224 -20.05 16.69 -1.14
C GLY A 224 -19.12 17.67 -0.43
N LYS A 225 -17.79 17.43 -0.44
CA LYS A 225 -16.77 18.22 0.26
C LYS A 225 -15.74 18.72 -0.73
N GLU A 226 -15.21 19.91 -0.48
CA GLU A 226 -14.02 20.38 -1.18
C GLU A 226 -12.82 19.53 -0.73
N PRO A 227 -12.09 18.88 -1.66
CA PRO A 227 -10.86 18.21 -1.32
C PRO A 227 -9.81 19.18 -0.78
N ASP A 228 -9.15 18.80 0.29
CA ASP A 228 -8.12 19.57 0.97
C ASP A 228 -6.76 19.34 0.29
N ASP A 229 -6.25 20.39 -0.34
CA ASP A 229 -4.95 20.45 -0.99
C ASP A 229 -3.95 21.33 -0.25
N SER A 230 -4.20 21.61 1.04
CA SER A 230 -3.25 22.34 1.89
C SER A 230 -1.92 21.61 2.12
N PRO A 231 -1.86 20.26 2.23
CA PRO A 231 -0.59 19.56 2.28
C PRO A 231 0.03 19.50 0.89
N ASP A 232 1.35 19.69 0.77
CA ASP A 232 2.04 19.45 -0.49
C ASP A 232 1.96 17.96 -0.84
N PRO A 233 1.21 17.56 -1.89
CA PRO A 233 0.99 16.16 -2.22
C PRO A 233 2.27 15.43 -2.63
N ASP A 234 3.34 16.15 -2.94
CA ASP A 234 4.63 15.57 -3.33
C ASP A 234 5.57 15.34 -2.12
N GLN A 235 5.33 16.01 -0.99
CA GLN A 235 6.24 15.99 0.17
C GLN A 235 5.60 15.42 1.45
N VAL A 236 4.26 15.46 1.57
CA VAL A 236 3.53 15.13 2.80
C VAL A 236 3.85 13.73 3.33
N VAL A 237 4.02 12.75 2.45
CA VAL A 237 4.39 11.38 2.80
C VAL A 237 5.78 11.30 3.43
N ALA A 238 6.78 11.97 2.83
CA ALA A 238 8.15 11.97 3.33
C ALA A 238 8.26 12.71 4.68
N ARG A 239 7.58 13.85 4.81
CA ARG A 239 7.49 14.64 6.06
C ARG A 239 6.86 13.79 7.17
N GLY A 240 5.77 13.09 6.85
CA GLY A 240 5.10 12.18 7.76
C GLY A 240 5.97 11.01 8.21
N ALA A 241 6.73 10.42 7.29
CA ALA A 241 7.68 9.35 7.61
C ALA A 241 8.81 9.83 8.54
N ALA A 242 9.27 11.07 8.38
CA ALA A 242 10.25 11.69 9.27
C ALA A 242 9.68 11.89 10.69
N ILE A 243 8.45 12.40 10.81
CA ILE A 243 7.77 12.52 12.11
C ILE A 243 7.56 11.15 12.75
N PHE A 244 7.18 10.14 11.97
CA PHE A 244 7.04 8.77 12.45
C PHE A 244 8.36 8.19 12.97
N ALA A 245 9.47 8.44 12.28
CA ALA A 245 10.79 8.04 12.76
C ALA A 245 11.13 8.73 14.10
N ALA A 246 10.78 10.00 14.28
CA ALA A 246 10.94 10.71 15.55
C ALA A 246 10.06 10.11 16.67
N ILE A 247 8.83 9.70 16.39
CA ILE A 247 7.95 8.98 17.33
C ILE A 247 8.59 7.66 17.77
N LYS A 248 9.17 6.90 16.83
CA LYS A 248 9.86 5.63 17.12
C LYS A 248 11.10 5.85 17.98
N ALA A 249 11.91 6.86 17.65
CA ALA A 249 13.09 7.24 18.42
C ALA A 249 12.72 7.67 19.84
N ALA A 250 11.68 8.50 20.01
CA ALA A 250 11.21 8.95 21.32
C ALA A 250 10.76 7.79 22.23
N ARG A 251 10.25 6.70 21.64
CA ARG A 251 9.86 5.45 22.32
C ARG A 251 11.02 4.50 22.62
N GLY A 252 12.25 4.89 22.29
CA GLY A 252 13.45 4.07 22.50
C GLY A 252 13.55 2.85 21.58
N ILE A 253 12.87 2.88 20.43
CA ILE A 253 12.98 1.83 19.42
C ILE A 253 14.25 2.11 18.61
N GLU A 254 15.27 1.23 18.79
CA GLU A 254 16.60 1.21 18.16
C GLU A 254 16.80 2.22 17.00
N SER A 255 17.24 3.43 17.35
CA SER A 255 17.54 4.48 16.40
C SER A 255 18.81 5.22 16.79
N ASP A 256 19.67 5.52 15.80
CA ASP A 256 20.78 6.49 15.95
C ASP A 256 20.28 7.95 16.05
N LEU A 257 18.96 8.15 15.99
CA LEU A 257 18.33 9.46 16.07
C LEU A 257 18.21 9.92 17.53
N THR A 258 18.70 11.13 17.80
CA THR A 258 18.44 11.85 19.05
C THR A 258 17.23 12.77 18.88
N VAL A 259 16.24 12.60 19.75
CA VAL A 259 15.07 13.50 19.84
C VAL A 259 15.35 14.53 20.93
N GLU A 260 15.02 15.80 20.69
CA GLU A 260 15.13 16.83 21.73
C GLU A 260 14.24 16.49 22.94
N ASP A 261 14.76 16.64 24.17
CA ASP A 261 14.05 16.32 25.42
C ASP A 261 12.63 16.91 25.49
N SER A 262 12.46 18.13 24.97
CA SER A 262 11.16 18.83 24.95
C SER A 262 10.10 18.14 24.10
N LEU A 263 10.50 17.41 23.04
CA LEU A 263 9.59 16.70 22.14
C LEU A 263 9.41 15.24 22.55
N GLN A 264 10.27 14.72 23.43
CA GLN A 264 10.25 13.31 23.77
C GLN A 264 8.92 12.89 24.42
N GLN A 265 8.42 13.67 25.38
CA GLN A 265 7.16 13.38 26.03
C GLN A 265 5.94 13.56 25.10
N GLU A 266 6.00 14.53 24.19
CA GLU A 266 4.91 14.77 23.22
C GLU A 266 4.81 13.63 22.21
N LEU A 267 5.94 13.17 21.68
CA LEU A 267 6.00 12.15 20.63
C LEU A 267 5.80 10.73 21.16
N GLN A 268 6.29 10.41 22.37
CA GLN A 268 6.17 9.05 22.91
C GLN A 268 4.70 8.64 23.14
N ASP A 269 3.84 9.61 23.43
CA ASP A 269 2.42 9.40 23.74
C ASP A 269 1.56 9.23 22.46
N ILE A 270 2.15 9.32 21.26
CA ILE A 270 1.39 9.28 19.99
C ILE A 270 1.22 7.84 19.51
N ASP A 271 -0.02 7.36 19.50
CA ASP A 271 -0.37 6.05 18.98
C ASP A 271 -0.72 6.10 17.49
N VAL A 272 0.00 5.31 16.69
CA VAL A 272 -0.28 5.08 15.27
C VAL A 272 -0.72 3.63 15.12
N ILE A 273 -1.95 3.45 14.66
CA ILE A 273 -2.64 2.18 14.62
C ILE A 273 -3.11 1.92 13.19
N ASP A 274 -2.47 0.95 12.54
CA ASP A 274 -2.77 0.57 11.16
C ASP A 274 -3.65 -0.68 11.06
N VAL A 275 -4.09 -0.99 9.85
CA VAL A 275 -4.84 -2.22 9.51
C VAL A 275 -4.17 -3.01 8.39
N ASN A 276 -4.44 -4.31 8.29
CA ASN A 276 -4.05 -5.10 7.11
C ASN A 276 -4.91 -4.76 5.88
N ALA A 277 -4.29 -4.61 4.72
CA ALA A 277 -4.97 -4.33 3.46
C ALA A 277 -5.69 -5.55 2.85
N HIS A 278 -5.11 -6.74 3.05
CA HIS A 278 -5.61 -8.01 2.49
C HIS A 278 -6.01 -8.97 3.59
N SER A 279 -7.04 -9.77 3.34
CA SER A 279 -7.38 -10.91 4.18
C SER A 279 -6.27 -11.95 4.14
N LEU A 280 -5.86 -12.45 5.31
CA LEU A 280 -4.93 -13.58 5.43
C LEU A 280 -5.74 -14.87 5.57
N GLY A 281 -5.49 -15.80 4.66
CA GLY A 281 -6.18 -17.08 4.60
C GLY A 281 -5.24 -18.26 4.35
N ILE A 282 -5.84 -19.43 4.28
CA ILE A 282 -5.17 -20.70 3.96
C ILE A 282 -5.94 -21.46 2.89
N ALA A 283 -5.22 -22.18 2.02
CA ALA A 283 -5.84 -23.10 1.08
C ALA A 283 -6.32 -24.36 1.81
N VAL A 284 -7.60 -24.69 1.68
CA VAL A 284 -8.21 -25.90 2.25
C VAL A 284 -9.09 -26.59 1.21
N LYS A 285 -9.56 -27.81 1.51
CA LYS A 285 -10.57 -28.48 0.68
C LYS A 285 -11.95 -28.28 1.30
N HIS A 286 -12.92 -27.91 0.49
CA HIS A 286 -14.31 -27.76 0.91
C HIS A 286 -14.82 -29.10 1.49
N PRO A 287 -15.47 -29.13 2.67
CA PRO A 287 -15.80 -30.37 3.36
C PRO A 287 -16.68 -31.33 2.55
N LYS A 288 -17.59 -30.80 1.72
CA LYS A 288 -18.57 -31.57 0.93
C LYS A 288 -18.06 -31.88 -0.48
N THR A 289 -17.79 -30.84 -1.27
CA THR A 289 -17.39 -30.94 -2.69
C THR A 289 -15.94 -31.39 -2.90
N LYS A 290 -15.09 -31.29 -1.86
CA LYS A 290 -13.64 -31.57 -1.90
C LYS A 290 -12.83 -30.63 -2.81
N GLU A 291 -13.47 -29.63 -3.40
CA GLU A 291 -12.82 -28.59 -4.21
C GLU A 291 -11.92 -27.70 -3.35
N PRO A 292 -10.81 -27.16 -3.91
CA PRO A 292 -9.99 -26.16 -3.21
C PRO A 292 -10.81 -24.90 -2.90
N MET A 293 -10.63 -24.35 -1.70
CA MET A 293 -11.21 -23.07 -1.29
C MET A 293 -10.26 -22.33 -0.35
N THR A 294 -10.36 -21.01 -0.32
CA THR A 294 -9.69 -20.17 0.67
C THR A 294 -10.51 -20.13 1.95
N ALA A 295 -9.90 -20.52 3.06
CA ALA A 295 -10.43 -20.24 4.40
C ALA A 295 -9.75 -18.99 4.95
N VAL A 296 -10.51 -17.88 5.00
CA VAL A 296 -10.04 -16.63 5.60
C VAL A 296 -9.90 -16.80 7.11
N LEU A 297 -8.74 -16.43 7.65
CA LEU A 297 -8.43 -16.48 9.07
C LEU A 297 -8.45 -15.09 9.70
N ILE A 298 -7.79 -14.13 9.04
CA ILE A 298 -7.77 -12.72 9.45
C ILE A 298 -8.40 -11.93 8.30
N PRO A 299 -9.62 -11.41 8.46
CA PRO A 299 -10.22 -10.55 7.45
C PRO A 299 -9.39 -9.29 7.20
N LYS A 300 -9.54 -8.66 6.03
CA LYS A 300 -8.96 -7.33 5.79
C LYS A 300 -9.51 -6.27 6.74
N ASN A 301 -8.80 -5.15 6.86
CA ASN A 301 -9.11 -4.03 7.75
C ASN A 301 -9.18 -4.42 9.24
N ARG A 302 -8.36 -5.38 9.67
CA ARG A 302 -8.12 -5.70 11.08
C ARG A 302 -6.94 -4.91 11.60
N GLN A 303 -7.15 -4.30 12.75
CA GLN A 303 -6.15 -3.54 13.48
C GLN A 303 -4.89 -4.37 13.72
N LEU A 304 -3.73 -3.79 13.39
CA LEU A 304 -2.42 -4.40 13.56
C LEU A 304 -1.83 -4.07 14.94
N PRO A 305 -1.05 -4.98 15.54
CA PRO A 305 -0.85 -6.37 15.10
C PRO A 305 -2.08 -7.26 15.39
N PHE A 306 -2.29 -8.29 14.59
CA PHE A 306 -3.38 -9.24 14.79
C PHE A 306 -2.93 -10.68 14.51
N ALA A 307 -3.43 -11.64 15.29
CA ALA A 307 -3.07 -13.04 15.10
C ALA A 307 -4.25 -13.97 15.32
N MET A 308 -4.26 -15.06 14.56
CA MET A 308 -5.24 -16.13 14.67
C MET A 308 -4.57 -17.49 14.73
N SER A 309 -5.08 -18.35 15.59
CA SER A 309 -4.61 -19.72 15.75
C SER A 309 -5.63 -20.70 15.19
N LYS A 310 -5.16 -21.71 14.45
CA LYS A 310 -5.97 -22.83 13.98
C LYS A 310 -5.29 -24.15 14.35
N VAL A 311 -6.08 -25.11 14.83
CA VAL A 311 -5.59 -26.46 15.13
C VAL A 311 -5.71 -27.32 13.87
N PHE A 312 -4.57 -27.84 13.43
CA PHE A 312 -4.46 -28.84 12.39
C PHE A 312 -4.16 -30.20 12.99
N HIS A 313 -4.40 -31.28 12.24
CA HIS A 313 -4.18 -32.64 12.70
C HIS A 313 -3.30 -33.37 11.71
N LEU A 314 -2.30 -34.11 12.20
CA LEU A 314 -1.41 -34.89 11.34
C LEU A 314 -2.19 -35.97 10.57
N THR A 315 -1.94 -36.07 9.26
CA THR A 315 -2.57 -37.08 8.39
C THR A 315 -1.90 -38.45 8.52
N GLU A 316 -0.63 -38.48 8.92
CA GLU A 316 0.23 -39.66 9.02
C GLU A 316 0.93 -39.70 10.38
N GLN A 317 1.22 -40.91 10.88
CA GLN A 317 1.98 -41.10 12.11
C GLN A 317 3.46 -40.78 11.86
N GLY A 318 4.09 -40.07 12.80
CA GLY A 318 5.49 -39.65 12.68
C GLY A 318 5.75 -38.58 11.63
N ALA A 319 4.71 -37.91 11.14
CA ALA A 319 4.88 -36.78 10.22
C ALA A 319 5.68 -35.66 10.89
N THR A 320 6.78 -35.27 10.26
CA THR A 320 7.71 -34.26 10.76
C THR A 320 7.39 -32.85 10.27
N ALA A 321 6.40 -32.71 9.38
CA ALA A 321 5.97 -31.43 8.84
C ALA A 321 4.46 -31.34 8.61
N VAL A 322 3.91 -30.17 8.96
CA VAL A 322 2.58 -29.72 8.52
C VAL A 322 2.81 -28.74 7.38
N ARG A 323 2.10 -28.94 6.26
CA ARG A 323 2.16 -28.08 5.07
C ARG A 323 0.84 -27.35 4.89
N VAL A 324 0.87 -26.03 4.95
CA VAL A 324 -0.30 -25.18 4.76
C VAL A 324 0.05 -24.05 3.82
N GLN A 325 -0.63 -23.94 2.69
CA GLN A 325 -0.48 -22.81 1.78
C GLN A 325 -1.17 -21.59 2.39
N VAL A 326 -0.41 -20.51 2.56
CA VAL A 326 -0.89 -19.24 3.11
C VAL A 326 -1.11 -18.27 1.96
N LEU A 327 -2.27 -17.60 1.99
CA LEU A 327 -2.77 -16.77 0.91
C LEU A 327 -3.11 -15.37 1.44
N GLU A 328 -2.85 -14.34 0.64
CA GLU A 328 -3.39 -12.99 0.80
C GLU A 328 -4.41 -12.69 -0.29
N GLY A 329 -5.61 -12.26 0.10
CA GLY A 329 -6.66 -11.81 -0.81
C GLY A 329 -8.07 -12.22 -0.41
N GLU A 330 -9.05 -11.75 -1.20
CA GLU A 330 -10.47 -11.86 -0.88
C GLU A 330 -11.21 -12.95 -1.67
N ALA A 331 -10.53 -13.63 -2.61
CA ALA A 331 -11.19 -14.57 -3.51
C ALA A 331 -11.49 -15.91 -2.80
N PRO A 332 -12.68 -16.50 -3.00
CA PRO A 332 -12.98 -17.84 -2.49
C PRO A 332 -12.11 -18.94 -3.13
N ASP A 333 -11.72 -18.73 -4.39
CA ASP A 333 -10.80 -19.61 -5.11
C ASP A 333 -9.35 -19.31 -4.70
N PRO A 334 -8.59 -20.28 -4.17
CA PRO A 334 -7.22 -20.07 -3.72
C PRO A 334 -6.26 -19.67 -4.84
N PHE A 335 -6.53 -20.04 -6.10
CA PHE A 335 -5.68 -19.67 -7.24
C PHE A 335 -5.86 -18.23 -7.71
N SER A 336 -6.94 -17.58 -7.25
CA SER A 336 -7.24 -16.18 -7.52
C SER A 336 -6.71 -15.23 -6.43
N ASN A 337 -5.96 -15.76 -5.45
CA ASN A 337 -5.31 -15.00 -4.38
C ASN A 337 -3.78 -15.01 -4.54
N ILE A 338 -3.10 -14.12 -3.80
CA ILE A 338 -1.65 -14.06 -3.77
C ILE A 338 -1.14 -15.18 -2.85
N LEU A 339 -0.37 -16.11 -3.41
CA LEU A 339 0.31 -17.15 -2.62
C LEU A 339 1.52 -16.54 -1.92
N LEU A 340 1.49 -16.47 -0.59
CA LEU A 340 2.66 -16.03 0.19
C LEU A 340 3.73 -17.10 0.27
N GLY A 341 3.30 -18.34 0.48
CA GLY A 341 4.20 -19.46 0.65
C GLY A 341 3.54 -20.63 1.34
N GLU A 342 4.37 -21.61 1.68
CA GLU A 342 3.95 -22.79 2.41
C GLU A 342 4.51 -22.73 3.83
N VAL A 343 3.64 -22.84 4.83
CA VAL A 343 4.09 -23.03 6.21
C VAL A 343 4.73 -24.39 6.31
N ARG A 344 5.99 -24.40 6.74
CA ARG A 344 6.73 -25.60 7.09
C ARG A 344 6.97 -25.60 8.59
N VAL A 345 6.30 -26.52 9.27
CA VAL A 345 6.59 -26.81 10.69
C VAL A 345 7.67 -27.87 10.74
N THR A 346 8.76 -27.64 11.47
CA THR A 346 9.84 -28.61 11.68
C THR A 346 10.13 -28.79 13.17
N GLY A 347 10.89 -29.83 13.52
CA GLY A 347 11.22 -30.13 14.92
C GLY A 347 10.08 -30.76 15.72
N LEU A 348 9.04 -31.28 15.06
CA LEU A 348 8.01 -32.09 15.72
C LEU A 348 8.61 -33.43 16.23
N PRO A 349 8.14 -33.95 17.38
CA PRO A 349 8.58 -35.26 17.87
C PRO A 349 8.37 -36.38 16.82
N PRO A 350 9.34 -37.29 16.62
CA PRO A 350 9.29 -38.29 15.55
C PRO A 350 8.18 -39.34 15.72
N ASN A 351 7.60 -39.45 16.92
CA ASN A 351 6.60 -40.47 17.28
C ASN A 351 5.19 -39.89 17.48
N LEU A 352 4.90 -38.69 16.96
CA LEU A 352 3.55 -38.13 17.08
C LEU A 352 2.52 -39.07 16.43
N PRO A 353 1.40 -39.39 17.12
CA PRO A 353 0.38 -40.26 16.57
C PRO A 353 -0.32 -39.59 15.39
N LYS A 354 -0.91 -40.42 14.50
CA LYS A 354 -1.86 -39.92 13.50
C LYS A 354 -2.98 -39.13 14.22
N ARG A 355 -3.37 -37.99 13.65
CA ARG A 355 -4.28 -37.00 14.26
C ARG A 355 -3.71 -36.26 15.48
N ALA A 356 -2.41 -36.26 15.74
CA ALA A 356 -1.83 -35.36 16.74
C ALA A 356 -2.19 -33.90 16.40
N PRO A 357 -2.69 -33.11 17.37
CA PRO A 357 -3.04 -31.71 17.16
C PRO A 357 -1.79 -30.82 17.13
N VAL A 358 -1.65 -30.04 16.06
CA VAL A 358 -0.65 -28.99 15.91
C VAL A 358 -1.38 -27.67 15.73
N GLN A 359 -1.21 -26.74 16.66
CA GLN A 359 -1.74 -25.39 16.53
C GLN A 359 -0.78 -24.55 15.71
N VAL A 360 -1.27 -23.95 14.62
CA VAL A 360 -0.54 -22.97 13.83
C VAL A 360 -1.16 -21.61 14.06
N ARG A 361 -0.33 -20.65 14.49
CA ARG A 361 -0.69 -19.24 14.69
C ARG A 361 -0.11 -18.45 13.54
N LEU A 362 -0.97 -17.79 12.78
CA LEU A 362 -0.61 -16.83 11.74
C LEU A 362 -0.88 -15.42 12.26
N ALA A 363 0.02 -14.49 11.98
CA ALA A 363 -0.10 -13.12 12.46
C ALA A 363 0.35 -12.10 11.41
N TYR A 364 -0.36 -10.97 11.37
CA TYR A 364 0.22 -9.73 10.86
C TYR A 364 0.93 -9.00 12.00
N ASN A 365 2.20 -8.71 11.77
CA ASN A 365 3.03 -7.90 12.66
C ASN A 365 2.67 -6.40 12.50
N PRO A 366 3.17 -5.51 13.39
CA PRO A 366 2.90 -4.07 13.29
C PRO A 366 3.28 -3.44 11.94
N ASN A 367 4.34 -3.95 11.29
CA ASN A 367 4.79 -3.50 9.97
C ASN A 367 3.99 -4.10 8.79
N GLY A 368 2.94 -4.87 9.07
CA GLY A 368 2.12 -5.55 8.07
C GLY A 368 2.76 -6.81 7.46
N ARG A 369 3.91 -7.27 7.97
CA ARG A 369 4.52 -8.56 7.55
C ARG A 369 3.82 -9.73 8.22
N VAL A 370 3.76 -10.85 7.52
CA VAL A 370 3.16 -12.10 8.02
C VAL A 370 4.21 -12.97 8.71
N SER A 371 3.90 -13.38 9.94
CA SER A 371 4.68 -14.36 10.71
C SER A 371 3.86 -15.60 11.03
N VAL A 372 4.56 -16.71 11.29
CA VAL A 372 3.96 -17.99 11.68
C VAL A 372 4.64 -18.51 12.95
N MET A 373 3.86 -19.15 13.80
CA MET A 373 4.35 -19.93 14.93
C MET A 373 3.57 -21.24 15.00
N ALA A 374 4.22 -22.33 15.43
CA ALA A 374 3.55 -23.61 15.64
C ALA A 374 3.75 -24.12 17.07
N LEU A 375 2.71 -24.75 17.61
CA LEU A 375 2.70 -25.38 18.93
C LEU A 375 2.22 -26.83 18.76
N ASP A 376 3.08 -27.78 19.14
CA ASP A 376 2.67 -29.16 19.35
C ASP A 376 1.82 -29.21 20.63
N MET A 377 0.53 -29.47 20.46
CA MET A 377 -0.41 -29.50 21.58
C MET A 377 -0.37 -30.81 22.38
N THR A 378 0.34 -31.84 21.90
CA THR A 378 0.51 -33.09 22.65
C THR A 378 1.54 -32.94 23.76
N GLY A 379 2.67 -32.31 23.45
CA GLY A 379 3.76 -32.06 24.40
C GLY A 379 3.77 -30.65 24.99
N GLY A 380 2.96 -29.73 24.48
CA GLY A 380 2.93 -28.32 24.89
C GLY A 380 4.20 -27.55 24.52
N ARG A 381 4.90 -27.95 23.45
CA ARG A 381 6.18 -27.37 23.04
C ARG A 381 6.05 -26.61 21.72
N PHE A 382 6.67 -25.44 21.65
CA PHE A 382 6.78 -24.71 20.39
C PHE A 382 7.62 -25.52 19.40
N ALA A 383 7.13 -25.62 18.18
CA ALA A 383 7.84 -26.16 17.04
C ALA A 383 8.40 -25.00 16.21
N HIS A 384 9.51 -25.25 15.52
CA HIS A 384 10.00 -24.28 14.56
C HIS A 384 9.01 -24.20 13.40
N ALA A 385 8.64 -23.00 13.00
CA ALA A 385 7.73 -22.78 11.89
C ALA A 385 8.21 -21.60 11.07
N GLU A 386 8.25 -21.80 9.76
CA GLU A 386 8.59 -20.76 8.79
C GLU A 386 7.60 -20.78 7.63
N ILE A 387 7.47 -19.65 6.94
CA ILE A 387 6.74 -19.57 5.67
C ILE A 387 7.80 -19.64 4.57
N GLU A 388 7.85 -20.77 3.87
CA GLU A 388 8.70 -20.93 2.69
C GLU A 388 8.11 -20.11 1.54
N ARG A 389 8.70 -18.94 1.29
CA ARG A 389 8.32 -18.02 0.22
C ARG A 389 9.07 -18.38 -1.06
N LYS A 390 8.37 -18.42 -2.19
CA LYS A 390 9.01 -18.66 -3.51
C LYS A 390 9.68 -17.42 -4.10
N SER A 391 9.33 -16.25 -3.59
CA SER A 391 9.81 -14.95 -4.05
C SER A 391 10.52 -14.21 -2.92
N GLY A 392 11.54 -13.44 -3.26
CA GLY A 392 12.34 -12.65 -2.32
C GLY A 392 13.83 -12.95 -2.46
N LEU A 393 14.65 -12.07 -1.90
CA LEU A 393 16.10 -12.26 -1.86
C LEU A 393 16.47 -13.10 -0.62
N THR A 394 17.46 -13.97 -0.79
CA THR A 394 18.11 -14.62 0.36
C THR A 394 19.06 -13.62 1.04
N ASP A 395 19.46 -13.88 2.29
CA ASP A 395 20.44 -13.03 2.97
C ASP A 395 21.77 -12.95 2.19
N ALA A 396 22.16 -14.02 1.50
CA ALA A 396 23.33 -14.04 0.63
C ALA A 396 23.15 -13.19 -0.63
N ASP A 397 21.96 -13.16 -1.21
CA ASP A 397 21.65 -12.25 -2.32
C ASP A 397 21.68 -10.79 -1.84
N ILE A 398 21.09 -10.49 -0.68
CA ILE A 398 21.07 -9.14 -0.10
C ILE A 398 22.50 -8.64 0.12
N GLU A 399 23.38 -9.43 0.73
CA GLU A 399 24.77 -9.01 0.95
C GLU A 399 25.50 -8.80 -0.37
N ARG A 400 25.32 -9.68 -1.36
CA ARG A 400 25.93 -9.54 -2.69
C ARG A 400 25.51 -8.23 -3.36
N GLU A 401 24.22 -7.91 -3.36
CA GLU A 401 23.72 -6.66 -3.94
C GLU A 401 24.20 -5.44 -3.13
N ALA A 402 24.28 -5.53 -1.80
CA ALA A 402 24.80 -4.48 -0.93
C ALA A 402 26.28 -4.18 -1.22
N GLU A 403 27.12 -5.21 -1.38
CA GLU A 403 28.51 -5.08 -1.81
C GLU A 403 28.64 -4.39 -3.17
N PHE A 404 27.79 -4.77 -4.13
CA PHE A 404 27.75 -4.12 -5.44
C PHE A 404 27.43 -2.63 -5.32
N VAL A 405 26.38 -2.25 -4.58
CA VAL A 405 26.00 -0.84 -4.36
C VAL A 405 27.12 -0.06 -3.67
N ARG A 406 27.74 -0.62 -2.63
CA ARG A 406 28.91 -0.01 -1.94
C ARG A 406 30.11 0.18 -2.87
N SER A 407 30.24 -0.63 -3.92
CA SER A 407 31.34 -0.53 -4.89
C SER A 407 31.16 0.60 -5.92
N LEU A 408 29.94 1.11 -6.08
CA LEU A 408 29.64 2.20 -7.01
C LEU A 408 30.32 3.51 -6.54
N LYS A 409 31.00 4.18 -7.47
CA LYS A 409 31.62 5.49 -7.22
C LYS A 409 30.91 6.53 -8.06
N ILE A 410 30.52 7.64 -7.44
CA ILE A 410 30.04 8.83 -8.16
C ILE A 410 31.25 9.40 -8.92
N GLN A 411 31.13 9.50 -10.25
CA GLN A 411 32.13 10.15 -11.10
C GLN A 411 31.94 11.65 -11.17
#